data_AF-A0A9E2NR92-F1
#
_entry.id   AF-A0A9E2NR92-F1
#
_cell.length_a   1.000
_cell.length_b   1.000
_cell.length_c   1.000
_cell.angle_alpha   90.00
_cell.angle_beta   90.00
_cell.angle_gamma   90.00
#
_symmetry.space_group_name_H-M   'P 1'
#
loop_
_entity.id
_entity.type
_entity.pdbx_description
1 polymer ?
#
loop_
_entity_poly.entity_id
_entity_poly.type
_entity_poly.pdbx_seq_one_letter_code
_entity_poly.pdbx_strand_id
1 'polypeptide(L)' 'MYLDAAKKQEIFSKYGKSNTDTGSAESQIALFSYRIARLTEHL' A
#
# COMPACT_ATOMS: atom_id res chain seq x y z
N MET A 1 5.62 4.84 12.33
CA MET A 1 5.15 4.54 10.94
C MET A 1 5.17 3.02 10.70
N TYR A 2 4.26 2.28 11.33
CA TYR A 2 4.11 0.83 11.13
C TYR A 2 2.90 0.59 10.23
N LEU A 3 3.15 0.01 9.05
CA LEU A 3 2.09 -0.49 8.19
C LEU A 3 1.91 -1.98 8.49
N ASP A 4 0.75 -2.35 9.01
CA ASP A 4 0.39 -3.73 9.30
C ASP A 4 0.51 -4.60 8.02
N ALA A 5 0.99 -5.82 8.19
CA ALA A 5 1.07 -6.80 7.11
C ALA A 5 -0.31 -7.08 6.50
N ALA A 6 -1.37 -7.10 7.32
CA ALA A 6 -2.74 -7.25 6.85
C ALA A 6 -3.14 -6.10 5.91
N LYS A 7 -2.77 -4.86 6.26
CA LYS A 7 -3.11 -3.69 5.43
C LYS A 7 -2.33 -3.68 4.11
N LYS A 8 -1.08 -4.15 4.10
CA LYS A 8 -0.32 -4.34 2.85
C LYS A 8 -1.00 -5.35 1.93
N GLN A 9 -1.40 -6.50 2.48
CA GLN A 9 -2.10 -7.52 1.69
C GLN A 9 -3.39 -6.97 1.10
N GLU A 10 -4.19 -6.23 1.87
CA GLU A 10 -5.41 -5.58 1.37
C GLU A 10 -5.12 -4.61 0.21
N ILE A 11 -4.07 -3.78 0.33
CA ILE A 11 -3.68 -2.84 -0.73
C ILE A 11 -3.27 -3.59 -2.01
N PHE A 12 -2.43 -4.63 -1.90
CA PHE A 12 -1.98 -5.38 -3.07
C PHE A 12 -3.08 -6.24 -3.70
N SER A 13 -4.00 -6.78 -2.90
CA SER A 13 -5.20 -7.46 -3.43
C SER A 13 -6.13 -6.53 -4.20
N LYS A 14 -6.19 -5.24 -3.82
CA LYS A 14 -7.11 -4.27 -4.42
C LYS A 14 -6.54 -3.57 -5.65
N TYR A 15 -5.23 -3.28 -5.66
CA TYR A 15 -4.58 -2.45 -6.67
C TYR A 15 -3.51 -3.18 -7.49
N GLY A 16 -3.07 -4.36 -7.04
CA GLY A 16 -2.18 -5.24 -7.80
C GLY A 16 -2.94 -6.27 -8.62
N LYS A 17 -2.25 -6.94 -9.54
CA LYS A 17 -2.84 -8.02 -10.34
C LYS A 17 -3.13 -9.28 -9.52
N SER A 18 -2.48 -9.41 -8.38
CA SER A 18 -2.66 -10.49 -7.41
C SER A 18 -2.08 -10.07 -6.06
N ASN A 19 -2.37 -10.83 -5.02
CA ASN A 19 -1.87 -10.59 -3.66
C ASN A 19 -0.33 -10.68 -3.56
N THR A 20 0.31 -11.33 -4.54
CA THR A 20 1.77 -11.47 -4.68
C THR A 20 2.38 -10.43 -5.62
N ASP A 21 1.56 -9.64 -6.31
CA ASP A 21 2.03 -8.52 -7.12
C ASP A 21 2.39 -7.35 -6.22
N THR A 22 3.57 -7.43 -5.63
CA THR A 22 4.09 -6.38 -4.75
C THR A 22 5.02 -5.44 -5.48
N GLY A 23 5.20 -5.58 -6.80
CA GLY A 23 6.27 -4.90 -7.56
C GLY A 23 5.78 -4.06 -8.74
N SER A 24 4.53 -4.24 -9.18
CA SER A 24 3.96 -3.40 -10.24
C SER A 24 3.87 -1.93 -9.84
N ALA A 25 3.86 -1.07 -10.87
CA ALA A 25 3.78 0.38 -10.67
C ALA A 25 2.50 0.74 -9.90
N GLU A 26 1.37 0.16 -10.26
CA GLU A 26 0.07 0.37 -9.64
C GLU A 26 0.08 -0.03 -8.16
N SER A 27 0.65 -1.20 -7.84
CA SER A 27 0.76 -1.70 -6.46
C SER A 27 1.65 -0.82 -5.59
N GLN A 28 2.78 -0.37 -6.13
CA GLN A 28 3.71 0.51 -5.42
C GLN A 28 3.14 1.92 -5.23
N ILE A 29 2.49 2.48 -6.27
CA ILE A 29 1.81 3.78 -6.17
C ILE A 29 0.76 3.73 -5.07
N ALA A 30 -0.09 2.69 -5.04
CA ALA A 30 -1.11 2.54 -3.99
C ALA A 30 -0.50 2.48 -2.58
N LEU A 31 0.59 1.71 -2.41
CA LEU A 31 1.31 1.63 -1.14
C LEU A 31 1.88 2.99 -0.70
N PHE A 32 2.50 3.73 -1.61
CA PHE A 32 3.08 5.04 -1.31
C PHE A 32 2.01 6.09 -1.04
N SER A 33 0.92 6.11 -1.80
CA SER A 33 -0.22 7.00 -1.53
C SER A 33 -0.78 6.79 -0.13
N TYR A 34 -0.97 5.53 0.29
CA TYR A 34 -1.41 5.22 1.65
C TYR A 34 -0.42 5.74 2.70
N ARG A 35 0.88 5.54 2.49
CA ARG A 35 1.94 6.02 3.41
C ARG A 35 2.00 7.53 3.50
N ILE A 36 1.85 8.24 2.39
CA ILE A 36 1.83 9.71 2.34
C ILE A 36 0.61 10.21 3.13
N ALA A 37 -0.58 9.70 2.87
CA ALA A 37 -1.80 10.11 3.58
C ALA A 37 -1.65 9.94 5.11
N ARG A 38 -1.09 8.80 5.54
CA ARG A 38 -0.84 8.53 6.97
C ARG A 38 0.21 9.44 7.58
N LEU A 39 1.23 9.84 6.82
CA LEU A 39 2.21 10.82 7.29
C LEU A 39 1.59 12.22 7.37
N THR A 40 0.78 12.60 6.39
CA THR A 40 0.05 13.88 6.40
C THR A 40 -0.91 13.99 7.58
N GLU A 41 -1.64 12.91 7.92
CA GLU A 41 -2.51 12.89 9.11
C GLU A 41 -1.73 13.00 10.44
N HIS A 42 -0.45 12.63 10.44
CA HIS A 42 0.38 12.62 11.65
C HIS A 42 1.06 13.97 11.91
N LEU A 43 1.23 14.79 10.88
CA LEU A 43 1.80 16.13 10.94
C LEU A 43 0.72 17.17 11.26
#